data_AF-A0A6B0XWG1-F1
#
_entry.id   AF-A0A6B0XWG1-F1
#
_cell.length_a   1.000
_cell.length_b   1.000
_cell.length_c   1.000
_cell.angle_alpha   90.00
_cell.angle_beta   90.00
_cell.angle_gamma   90.00
#
_symmetry.space_group_name_H-M   'P 1'
#
loop_
_entity.id
_entity.type
_entity.pdbx_description
1 polymer ?
#
loop_
_entity_poly.entity_id
_entity_poly.type
_entity_poly.pdbx_seq_one_letter_code
_entity_poly.pdbx_strand_id
1 'polypeptide(L)'
;GAYGYRGFFERKPRFLQSVPYAAENLRGLREAGLPVDVPELEGALRAIVERWGRKAEPSAVERGMEVTVSRFRYPGGYPADTSGHGGGYVFDCRGLPNPGREEAYRNLTGLDEETIAFIAARPEAQEFWERVRGIVDAHIANYLERGFHSLSVSFGCTGGQHRSVYMAERLRQHLSVRFPDIRVEVTHRESADWPRRPARV
;
A
#
# COMPACT_ATOMS: atom_id res chain seq x y z
N GLY A 1 -20.58 24.70 18.34
CA GLY A 1 -21.64 24.69 19.37
C GLY A 1 -21.15 24.02 20.65
N ALA A 2 -21.89 24.18 21.76
CA ALA A 2 -21.50 23.73 23.10
C ALA A 2 -21.13 22.23 23.19
N TYR A 3 -21.84 21.36 22.45
CA TYR A 3 -21.54 19.93 22.37
C TYR A 3 -20.21 19.61 21.69
N GLY A 4 -19.80 20.41 20.69
CA GLY A 4 -18.51 20.25 20.03
C GLY A 4 -17.35 20.70 20.91
N TYR A 5 -17.53 21.81 21.64
CA TYR A 5 -16.53 22.29 22.60
C TYR A 5 -16.29 21.27 23.73
N ARG A 6 -17.38 20.70 24.28
CA ARG A 6 -17.30 19.62 25.26
C ARG A 6 -16.62 18.37 24.72
N GLY A 7 -16.99 17.93 23.51
CA GLY A 7 -16.37 16.76 22.87
C GLY A 7 -14.87 16.94 22.61
N PHE A 8 -14.45 18.15 22.25
CA PHE A 8 -13.04 18.51 22.08
C PHE A 8 -12.28 18.51 23.41
N PHE A 9 -12.84 19.18 24.43
CA PHE A 9 -12.23 19.32 25.75
C PHE A 9 -12.13 17.97 26.49
N GLU A 10 -13.19 17.16 26.43
CA GLU A 10 -13.22 15.79 26.99
C GLU A 10 -12.48 14.77 26.11
N ARG A 11 -11.83 15.21 25.02
CA ARG A 11 -11.09 14.39 24.05
C ARG A 11 -11.84 13.12 23.58
N LYS A 12 -13.15 13.24 23.35
CA LYS A 12 -13.97 12.09 22.95
C LYS A 12 -13.50 11.53 21.60
N PRO A 13 -13.14 10.23 21.50
CA PRO A 13 -12.51 9.67 20.29
C PRO A 13 -13.34 9.88 19.01
N ARG A 14 -14.65 9.59 19.07
CA ARG A 14 -15.56 9.74 17.92
C ARG A 14 -15.70 11.20 17.47
N PHE A 15 -15.60 12.15 18.40
CA PHE A 15 -15.65 13.57 18.07
C PHE A 15 -14.35 14.01 17.40
N LEU A 16 -13.20 13.69 17.96
CA LEU A 16 -11.90 14.06 17.38
C LEU A 16 -11.70 13.46 15.98
N GLN A 17 -12.21 12.25 15.74
CA GLN A 17 -12.16 11.61 14.43
C GLN A 17 -13.05 12.28 13.37
N SER A 18 -14.11 12.99 13.77
CA SER A 18 -14.99 13.69 12.83
C SER A 18 -14.49 15.08 12.45
N VAL A 19 -13.62 15.69 13.26
CA VAL A 19 -13.10 17.06 13.05
C VAL A 19 -12.46 17.25 11.66
N PRO A 20 -11.62 16.33 11.15
CA PRO A 20 -11.02 16.52 9.82
C PRO A 20 -12.05 16.54 8.69
N TYR A 21 -13.10 15.74 8.77
CA TYR A 21 -14.19 15.72 7.79
C TYR A 21 -15.05 16.99 7.85
N ALA A 22 -15.31 17.49 9.07
CA ALA A 22 -16.02 18.75 9.26
C ALA A 22 -15.21 19.94 8.70
N ALA A 23 -13.88 19.93 8.89
CA ALA A 23 -12.99 20.92 8.31
C ALA A 23 -12.97 20.84 6.77
N GLU A 24 -13.05 19.64 6.19
CA GLU A 24 -13.14 19.46 4.73
C GLU A 24 -14.42 20.09 4.14
N ASN A 25 -15.57 19.96 4.82
CA ASN A 25 -16.80 20.63 4.39
C ASN A 25 -16.65 22.16 4.32
N LEU A 26 -15.84 22.74 5.20
CA LEU A 26 -15.54 24.18 5.19
C LEU A 26 -14.66 24.58 4.01
N ARG A 27 -13.80 23.68 3.50
CA ARG A 27 -13.03 23.91 2.27
C ARG A 27 -13.97 24.08 1.07
N GLY A 28 -14.91 23.15 0.89
CA GLY A 28 -15.91 23.23 -0.19
C GLY A 28 -16.79 24.48 -0.10
N LEU A 29 -17.19 24.89 1.11
CA LEU A 29 -17.92 26.16 1.33
C LEU A 29 -17.10 27.40 0.93
N ARG A 30 -15.78 27.40 1.20
CA ARG A 30 -14.90 28.51 0.80
C ARG A 30 -14.70 28.58 -0.71
N GLU A 31 -14.58 27.43 -1.37
CA GLU A 31 -14.46 27.35 -2.84
C GLU A 31 -15.73 27.82 -3.55
N ALA A 32 -16.91 27.51 -3.00
CA ALA A 32 -18.19 27.99 -3.51
C ALA A 32 -18.39 29.52 -3.31
N GLY A 33 -17.64 30.13 -2.40
CA GLY A 33 -17.77 31.53 -2.02
C GLY A 33 -18.95 31.79 -1.07
N LEU A 34 -18.78 32.73 -0.15
CA LEU A 34 -19.86 33.18 0.73
C LEU A 34 -20.69 34.28 0.03
N PRO A 35 -22.02 34.31 0.23
CA PRO A 35 -22.90 35.27 -0.43
C PRO A 35 -22.77 36.71 0.06
N VAL A 36 -21.97 36.93 1.12
CA VAL A 36 -21.74 38.23 1.75
C VAL A 36 -20.25 38.36 2.02
N ASP A 37 -19.70 39.56 1.87
CA ASP A 37 -18.30 39.85 2.18
C ASP A 37 -18.07 39.86 3.70
N VAL A 38 -17.35 38.84 4.19
CA VAL A 38 -17.09 38.59 5.61
C VAL A 38 -15.63 38.13 5.83
N PRO A 39 -14.64 39.02 5.63
CA PRO A 39 -13.23 38.65 5.54
C PRO A 39 -12.67 38.01 6.82
N GLU A 40 -13.15 38.42 8.00
CA GLU A 40 -12.74 37.83 9.27
C GLU A 40 -13.25 36.38 9.42
N LEU A 41 -14.48 36.13 8.99
CA LEU A 41 -15.05 34.78 9.01
C LEU A 41 -14.30 33.88 8.02
N GLU A 42 -14.02 34.36 6.81
CA GLU A 42 -13.22 33.61 5.85
C GLU A 42 -11.80 33.31 6.37
N GLY A 43 -11.18 34.27 7.06
CA GLY A 43 -9.91 34.09 7.75
C GLY A 43 -9.97 32.98 8.80
N ALA A 44 -11.00 32.97 9.64
CA ALA A 44 -11.20 31.94 10.65
C ALA A 44 -11.44 30.56 10.01
N LEU A 45 -12.27 30.47 8.97
CA LEU A 45 -12.52 29.23 8.23
C LEU A 45 -11.24 28.68 7.60
N ARG A 46 -10.43 29.55 6.99
CA ARG A 46 -9.12 29.18 6.43
C ARG A 46 -8.19 28.58 7.49
N ALA A 47 -8.04 29.25 8.63
CA ALA A 47 -7.22 28.77 9.74
C ALA A 47 -7.71 27.41 10.28
N ILE A 48 -9.03 27.19 10.32
CA ILE A 48 -9.61 25.89 10.72
C ILE A 48 -9.24 24.80 9.70
N VAL A 49 -9.41 25.06 8.40
CA VAL A 49 -9.07 24.11 7.33
C VAL A 49 -7.58 23.78 7.31
N GLU A 50 -6.71 24.77 7.47
CA GLU A 50 -5.25 24.56 7.47
C GLU A 50 -4.79 23.73 8.68
N ARG A 51 -5.40 23.96 9.85
CA ARG A 51 -5.00 23.31 11.09
C ARG A 51 -5.61 21.92 11.27
N TRP A 52 -6.83 21.72 10.80
CA TRP A 52 -7.63 20.52 11.11
C TRP A 52 -8.11 19.77 9.89
N GLY A 53 -8.10 20.39 8.70
CA GLY A 53 -8.44 19.73 7.46
C GLY A 53 -7.43 18.63 7.14
N ARG A 54 -7.87 17.65 6.35
CA ARG A 54 -6.91 16.71 5.75
C ARG A 54 -5.96 17.52 4.88
N LYS A 55 -4.66 17.22 4.92
CA LYS A 55 -3.74 17.71 3.89
C LYS A 55 -4.35 17.33 2.54
N ALA A 56 -4.35 18.26 1.60
CA ALA A 56 -4.87 18.02 0.27
C ALA A 56 -4.11 16.82 -0.31
N GLU A 57 -4.76 15.67 -0.27
CA GLU A 57 -4.38 14.51 -1.04
C GLU A 57 -4.67 14.90 -2.49
N PRO A 58 -3.69 14.87 -3.40
CA PRO A 58 -3.90 15.31 -4.78
C PRO A 58 -5.13 14.64 -5.37
N SER A 59 -5.84 15.28 -6.30
CA SER A 59 -7.05 14.69 -6.85
C SER A 59 -6.74 13.30 -7.42
N ALA A 60 -7.68 12.37 -7.35
CA ALA A 60 -7.44 11.00 -7.81
C ALA A 60 -6.97 11.00 -9.29
N VAL A 61 -7.51 11.93 -10.09
CA VAL A 61 -7.14 12.22 -11.49
C VAL A 61 -5.66 12.61 -11.67
N GLU A 62 -5.05 13.32 -10.72
CA GLU A 62 -3.64 13.75 -10.81
C GLU A 62 -2.64 12.70 -10.32
N ARG A 63 -3.08 11.68 -9.57
CA ARG A 63 -2.17 10.74 -8.89
C ARG A 63 -1.62 9.62 -9.77
N GLY A 64 -2.11 9.47 -10.99
CA GLY A 64 -1.91 8.23 -11.74
C GLY A 64 -2.47 7.03 -10.95
N MET A 65 -2.29 5.82 -11.47
CA MET A 65 -2.61 4.62 -10.71
C MET A 65 -1.42 4.23 -9.82
N GLU A 66 -1.69 3.94 -8.55
CA GLU A 66 -0.70 3.39 -7.62
C GLU A 66 -0.94 1.90 -7.39
N VAL A 67 0.12 1.09 -7.54
CA VAL A 67 0.10 -0.33 -7.22
C VAL A 67 0.99 -0.58 -6.03
N THR A 68 0.37 -0.94 -4.90
CA THR A 68 1.10 -1.35 -3.70
C THR A 68 1.32 -2.85 -3.76
N VAL A 69 2.58 -3.25 -3.84
CA VAL A 69 2.99 -4.65 -3.72
C VAL A 69 3.49 -4.89 -2.31
N SER A 70 2.98 -5.89 -1.62
CA SER A 70 3.42 -6.20 -0.27
C SER A 70 3.81 -7.65 -0.10
N ARG A 71 4.59 -7.93 0.93
CA ARG A 71 4.78 -9.30 1.41
C ARG A 71 4.45 -9.39 2.89
N PHE A 72 4.02 -10.57 3.31
CA PHE A 72 3.71 -10.89 4.70
C PHE A 72 4.07 -12.33 5.06
N ARG A 73 4.05 -12.64 6.35
CA ARG A 73 4.11 -14.00 6.88
C ARG A 73 2.75 -14.43 7.43
N TYR A 74 2.31 -15.64 7.11
CA TYR A 74 1.00 -16.13 7.56
C TYR A 74 0.78 -16.09 9.08
N PRO A 75 1.76 -16.44 9.93
CA PRO A 75 1.60 -16.32 11.38
C PRO A 75 1.33 -14.88 11.87
N GLY A 76 1.77 -13.86 11.12
CA GLY A 76 1.53 -12.44 11.41
C GLY A 76 0.18 -11.91 10.89
N GLY A 77 -0.63 -12.78 10.28
CA GLY A 77 -1.91 -12.44 9.67
C GLY A 77 -1.79 -11.80 8.29
N TYR A 78 -2.93 -11.69 7.61
CA TYR A 78 -3.02 -11.01 6.32
C TYR A 78 -2.72 -9.52 6.46
N PRO A 79 -2.28 -8.84 5.39
CA PRO A 79 -2.18 -7.38 5.35
C PRO A 79 -3.52 -6.74 5.72
N ALA A 80 -3.49 -5.70 6.55
CA ALA A 80 -4.70 -4.98 6.94
C ALA A 80 -5.23 -4.20 5.74
N ASP A 81 -6.53 -4.31 5.46
CA ASP A 81 -7.17 -3.46 4.46
C ASP A 81 -7.50 -2.10 5.07
N THR A 82 -6.70 -1.10 4.73
CA THR A 82 -6.92 0.29 5.15
C THR A 82 -7.74 1.10 4.14
N SER A 83 -8.04 0.52 2.97
CA SER A 83 -8.79 1.20 1.90
C SER A 83 -10.31 0.94 1.98
N GLY A 84 -10.73 -0.16 2.63
CA GLY A 84 -12.12 -0.56 2.74
C GLY A 84 -12.68 -1.26 1.50
N HIS A 85 -11.81 -1.61 0.55
CA HIS A 85 -12.17 -2.28 -0.72
C HIS A 85 -11.74 -3.74 -0.78
N GLY A 86 -11.45 -4.37 0.35
CA GLY A 86 -11.12 -5.80 0.46
C GLY A 86 -9.63 -6.13 0.31
N GLY A 87 -8.72 -5.15 0.34
CA GLY A 87 -7.27 -5.39 0.43
C GLY A 87 -6.57 -5.88 -0.84
N GLY A 88 -7.29 -6.02 -1.96
CA GLY A 88 -6.73 -6.43 -3.26
C GLY A 88 -6.40 -7.92 -3.33
N TYR A 89 -5.38 -8.29 -4.11
CA TYR A 89 -4.97 -9.68 -4.28
C TYR A 89 -4.08 -10.18 -3.15
N VAL A 90 -4.31 -11.41 -2.72
CA VAL A 90 -3.41 -12.15 -1.82
C VAL A 90 -3.04 -13.48 -2.47
N PHE A 91 -1.75 -13.66 -2.74
CA PHE A 91 -1.20 -14.86 -3.35
C PHE A 91 -0.39 -15.68 -2.34
N ASP A 92 -0.77 -16.93 -2.14
CA ASP A 92 -0.08 -17.87 -1.25
C ASP A 92 1.14 -18.49 -1.96
N CYS A 93 2.34 -18.13 -1.51
CA CYS A 93 3.59 -18.66 -2.02
C CYS A 93 4.08 -19.92 -1.27
N ARG A 94 3.33 -20.47 -0.31
CA ARG A 94 3.78 -21.64 0.48
C ARG A 94 3.89 -22.91 -0.36
N GLY A 95 3.17 -22.99 -1.48
CA GLY A 95 3.28 -24.09 -2.45
C GLY A 95 4.56 -24.06 -3.29
N LEU A 96 5.30 -22.95 -3.32
CA LEU A 96 6.53 -22.83 -4.09
C LEU A 96 7.70 -23.57 -3.41
N PRO A 97 8.70 -24.03 -4.19
CA PRO A 97 9.92 -24.64 -3.67
C PRO A 97 10.56 -23.79 -2.58
N ASN A 98 10.90 -24.42 -1.46
CA ASN A 98 11.26 -23.72 -0.22
C ASN A 98 12.78 -23.69 0.00
N PRO A 99 13.47 -22.56 -0.27
CA PRO A 99 14.92 -22.46 -0.09
C PRO A 99 15.34 -22.66 1.37
N GLY A 100 14.48 -22.28 2.32
CA GLY A 100 14.78 -22.38 3.76
C GLY A 100 14.89 -23.81 4.31
N ARG A 101 14.74 -24.85 3.48
CA ARG A 101 15.09 -26.24 3.86
C ARG A 101 16.57 -26.55 3.69
N GLU A 102 17.29 -25.73 2.93
CA GLU A 102 18.69 -25.89 2.63
C GLU A 102 19.50 -24.86 3.41
N GLU A 103 20.50 -25.31 4.16
CA GLU A 103 21.29 -24.47 5.08
C GLU A 103 21.94 -23.28 4.34
N ALA A 104 22.32 -23.48 3.07
CA ALA A 104 22.91 -22.45 2.22
C ALA A 104 22.04 -21.20 2.03
N TYR A 105 20.71 -21.32 2.08
CA TYR A 105 19.79 -20.19 1.88
C TYR A 105 19.23 -19.64 3.19
N ARG A 106 19.52 -20.27 4.34
CA ARG A 106 18.91 -19.94 5.63
C ARG A 106 19.05 -18.47 6.02
N ASN A 107 20.20 -17.88 5.70
CA ASN A 107 20.54 -16.48 5.99
C ASN A 107 20.39 -15.54 4.79
N LEU A 108 19.82 -16.04 3.68
CA LEU A 108 19.56 -15.26 2.49
C LEU A 108 18.09 -14.83 2.44
N THR A 109 17.76 -13.90 1.58
CA THR A 109 16.42 -13.38 1.37
C THR A 109 16.03 -13.56 -0.09
N GLY A 110 14.76 -13.31 -0.42
CA GLY A 110 14.31 -13.26 -1.82
C GLY A 110 14.93 -12.13 -2.66
N LEU A 111 15.78 -11.28 -2.07
CA LEU A 111 16.55 -10.25 -2.75
C LEU A 111 17.95 -10.74 -3.17
N ASP A 112 18.43 -11.83 -2.59
CA ASP A 112 19.76 -12.37 -2.86
C ASP A 112 19.76 -13.21 -4.13
N GLU A 113 20.76 -13.00 -4.99
CA GLU A 113 20.89 -13.63 -6.30
C GLU A 113 20.83 -15.17 -6.21
N GLU A 114 21.43 -15.76 -5.18
CA GLU A 114 21.44 -17.20 -4.98
C GLU A 114 20.03 -17.75 -4.73
N THR A 115 19.23 -17.06 -3.90
CA THR A 115 17.83 -17.42 -3.64
C THR A 115 16.95 -17.18 -4.87
N ILE A 116 17.19 -16.06 -5.58
CA ILE A 116 16.50 -15.73 -6.83
C ILE A 116 16.71 -16.84 -7.85
N ALA A 117 17.97 -17.23 -8.09
CA ALA A 117 18.34 -18.29 -9.04
C ALA A 117 17.69 -19.63 -8.64
N PHE A 118 17.72 -19.96 -7.34
CA PHE A 118 17.08 -21.18 -6.83
C PHE A 118 15.59 -21.24 -7.15
N ILE A 119 14.84 -20.16 -6.90
CA ILE A 119 13.40 -20.13 -7.13
C ILE A 119 13.09 -20.05 -8.63
N ALA A 120 13.82 -19.21 -9.37
CA ALA A 120 13.61 -18.99 -10.80
C ALA A 120 13.87 -20.25 -11.64
N ALA A 121 14.77 -21.13 -11.22
CA ALA A 121 15.04 -22.39 -11.91
C ALA A 121 13.88 -23.41 -11.84
N ARG A 122 12.82 -23.14 -11.06
CA ARG A 122 11.76 -24.12 -10.77
C ARG A 122 10.54 -23.92 -11.67
N PRO A 123 10.09 -24.96 -12.40
CA PRO A 123 8.92 -24.86 -13.28
C PRO A 123 7.67 -24.36 -12.56
N GLU A 124 7.40 -24.83 -11.35
CA GLU A 124 6.21 -24.48 -10.58
C GLU A 124 6.21 -23.00 -10.18
N ALA A 125 7.40 -22.43 -9.94
CA ALA A 125 7.55 -21.00 -9.66
C ALA A 125 7.31 -20.14 -10.89
N GLN A 126 7.72 -20.62 -12.08
CA GLN A 126 7.42 -19.93 -13.34
C GLN A 126 5.94 -20.01 -13.69
N GLU A 127 5.32 -21.18 -13.51
CA GLU A 127 3.91 -21.39 -13.78
C GLU A 127 3.01 -20.54 -12.86
N PHE A 128 3.36 -20.46 -11.57
CA PHE A 128 2.69 -19.57 -10.63
C PHE A 128 2.86 -18.10 -11.03
N TRP A 129 4.07 -17.69 -11.41
CA TRP A 129 4.37 -16.33 -11.83
C TRP A 129 3.55 -15.90 -13.05
N GLU A 130 3.46 -16.75 -14.09
CA GLU A 130 2.69 -16.44 -15.30
C GLU A 130 1.21 -16.22 -14.99
N ARG A 131 0.62 -17.00 -14.09
CA ARG A 131 -0.77 -16.82 -13.65
C ARG A 131 -0.97 -15.53 -12.87
N VAL A 132 -0.09 -15.27 -11.91
CA VAL A 132 -0.14 -14.06 -11.09
C VAL A 132 -0.05 -12.81 -11.95
N ARG A 133 0.99 -12.72 -12.80
CA ARG A 133 1.20 -11.54 -13.64
C ARG A 133 0.05 -11.36 -14.64
N GLY A 134 -0.48 -12.46 -15.19
CA GLY A 134 -1.60 -12.38 -16.13
C GLY A 134 -2.87 -11.78 -15.51
N ILE A 135 -3.19 -12.17 -14.27
CA ILE A 135 -4.33 -11.60 -13.54
C ILE A 135 -4.08 -10.13 -13.21
N VAL A 136 -2.89 -9.78 -12.71
CA VAL A 136 -2.56 -8.41 -12.30
C VAL A 136 -2.51 -7.47 -13.52
N ASP A 137 -1.88 -7.88 -14.62
CA ASP A 137 -1.79 -7.10 -15.86
C ASP A 137 -3.19 -6.77 -16.42
N ALA A 138 -4.08 -7.76 -16.44
CA ALA A 138 -5.45 -7.57 -16.92
C ALA A 138 -6.23 -6.56 -16.06
N HIS A 139 -6.07 -6.62 -14.73
CA HIS A 139 -6.75 -5.70 -13.83
C HIS A 139 -6.19 -4.28 -13.90
N ILE A 140 -4.87 -4.12 -13.99
CA ILE A 140 -4.26 -2.79 -14.15
C ILE A 140 -4.77 -2.13 -15.44
N ALA A 141 -4.77 -2.85 -16.56
CA ALA A 141 -5.29 -2.31 -17.82
C ALA A 141 -6.76 -1.87 -17.71
N ASN A 142 -7.62 -2.70 -17.10
CA ASN A 142 -9.03 -2.35 -16.90
C ASN A 142 -9.23 -1.19 -15.90
N TYR A 143 -8.39 -1.12 -14.87
CA TYR A 143 -8.47 -0.09 -13.84
C TYR A 143 -8.10 1.28 -14.41
N LEU A 144 -7.04 1.34 -15.23
CA LEU A 144 -6.64 2.55 -15.95
C LEU A 144 -7.77 3.06 -16.86
N GLU A 145 -8.41 2.17 -17.64
CA GLU A 145 -9.53 2.53 -18.52
C GLU A 145 -10.72 3.11 -17.75
N ARG A 146 -10.98 2.60 -16.54
CA ARG A 146 -12.12 2.98 -15.70
C ARG A 146 -11.82 4.10 -14.71
N GLY A 147 -10.60 4.63 -14.70
CA GLY A 147 -10.18 5.67 -13.77
C GLY A 147 -10.09 5.20 -12.31
N PHE A 148 -9.69 3.95 -12.06
CA PHE A 148 -9.30 3.53 -10.71
C PHE A 148 -7.85 3.93 -10.43
N HIS A 149 -7.58 4.25 -9.17
CA HIS A 149 -6.32 4.88 -8.78
C HIS A 149 -5.45 4.02 -7.87
N SER A 150 -5.94 2.87 -7.40
CA SER A 150 -5.15 2.00 -6.54
C SER A 150 -5.43 0.52 -6.75
N LEU A 151 -4.37 -0.30 -6.62
CA LEU A 151 -4.45 -1.75 -6.55
C LEU A 151 -3.43 -2.26 -5.53
N SER A 152 -3.87 -3.16 -4.64
CA SER A 152 -2.99 -3.85 -3.70
C SER A 152 -2.75 -5.28 -4.16
N VAL A 153 -1.50 -5.73 -4.13
CA VAL A 153 -1.09 -7.11 -4.42
C VAL A 153 -0.14 -7.61 -3.35
N SER A 154 -0.50 -8.69 -2.67
CA SER A 154 0.23 -9.17 -1.51
C SER A 154 0.67 -10.62 -1.66
N PHE A 155 1.92 -10.92 -1.29
CA PHE A 155 2.48 -12.26 -1.32
C PHE A 155 2.75 -12.82 0.08
N GLY A 156 2.22 -14.00 0.37
CA GLY A 156 2.36 -14.65 1.67
C GLY A 156 3.30 -15.86 1.63
N CYS A 157 4.23 -15.98 2.57
CA CYS A 157 4.88 -17.27 2.85
C CYS A 157 5.00 -17.52 4.35
N THR A 158 5.52 -18.66 4.79
CA THR A 158 5.56 -18.97 6.24
C THR A 158 6.46 -18.03 7.03
N GLY A 159 7.67 -17.75 6.52
CA GLY A 159 8.68 -16.94 7.21
C GLY A 159 8.82 -15.51 6.69
N GLY A 160 8.15 -15.15 5.59
CA GLY A 160 8.23 -13.81 5.01
C GLY A 160 9.60 -13.39 4.45
N GLN A 161 10.56 -14.32 4.29
CA GLN A 161 11.96 -14.02 3.97
C GLN A 161 12.37 -14.33 2.52
N HIS A 162 11.88 -15.42 1.94
CA HIS A 162 12.36 -15.93 0.63
C HIS A 162 11.31 -15.77 -0.47
N ARG A 163 10.33 -16.67 -0.50
CA ARG A 163 9.41 -16.85 -1.62
C ARG A 163 8.51 -15.64 -1.87
N SER A 164 7.92 -15.09 -0.80
CA SER A 164 7.06 -13.90 -0.94
C SER A 164 7.85 -12.63 -1.28
N VAL A 165 9.08 -12.52 -0.79
CA VAL A 165 9.99 -11.40 -1.11
C VAL A 165 10.38 -11.44 -2.58
N TYR A 166 10.79 -12.61 -3.08
CA TYR A 166 11.10 -12.83 -4.49
C TYR A 166 9.91 -12.48 -5.39
N MET A 167 8.71 -12.99 -5.09
CA MET A 167 7.52 -12.72 -5.91
C MET A 167 7.09 -11.25 -5.87
N ALA A 168 7.21 -10.58 -4.72
CA ALA A 168 6.91 -9.16 -4.59
C ALA A 168 7.84 -8.30 -5.46
N GLU A 169 9.15 -8.53 -5.39
CA GLU A 169 10.09 -7.76 -6.22
C GLU A 169 10.01 -8.08 -7.69
N ARG A 170 9.78 -9.35 -8.04
CA ARG A 170 9.56 -9.75 -9.43
C ARG A 170 8.34 -9.05 -10.02
N LEU A 171 7.25 -8.94 -9.26
CA LEU A 171 6.07 -8.18 -9.68
C LEU A 171 6.38 -6.71 -9.86
N ARG A 172 7.09 -6.09 -8.91
CA ARG A 172 7.48 -4.67 -9.02
C ARG A 172 8.26 -4.41 -10.31
N GLN A 173 9.30 -5.20 -10.58
CA GLN A 173 10.13 -5.06 -11.77
C GLN A 173 9.30 -5.20 -13.06
N HIS A 174 8.44 -6.23 -13.13
CA HIS A 174 7.56 -6.46 -14.27
C HIS A 174 6.63 -5.26 -14.52
N LEU A 175 5.96 -4.77 -13.48
CA LEU A 175 5.02 -3.66 -13.59
C LEU A 175 5.69 -2.34 -13.99
N SER A 176 6.86 -2.03 -13.42
CA SER A 176 7.63 -0.84 -13.79
C SER A 176 8.04 -0.81 -15.26
N VAL A 177 8.25 -1.98 -15.88
CA VAL A 177 8.57 -2.08 -17.32
C VAL A 177 7.29 -2.07 -18.16
N ARG A 178 6.26 -2.79 -17.74
CA ARG A 178 5.04 -3.00 -18.54
C ARG A 178 4.09 -1.80 -18.54
N PHE A 179 4.10 -1.01 -17.46
CA PHE A 179 3.23 0.13 -17.23
C PHE A 179 4.08 1.31 -16.70
N PRO A 180 4.71 2.10 -17.58
CA PRO A 180 5.61 3.18 -17.15
C PRO A 180 4.88 4.33 -16.44
N ASP A 181 3.57 4.47 -16.66
CA ASP A 181 2.75 5.57 -16.14
C ASP A 181 2.10 5.27 -14.78
N ILE A 182 2.35 4.10 -14.18
CA ILE A 182 1.86 3.75 -12.85
C ILE A 182 2.98 3.88 -11.81
N ARG A 183 2.62 4.27 -10.59
CA ARG A 183 3.54 4.22 -9.46
C ARG A 183 3.47 2.83 -8.83
N VAL A 184 4.62 2.17 -8.65
CA VAL A 184 4.68 0.86 -7.99
C VAL A 184 5.50 0.97 -6.72
N GLU A 185 4.89 0.68 -5.57
CA GLU A 185 5.57 0.68 -4.28
C GLU A 185 5.65 -0.73 -3.70
N VAL A 186 6.82 -1.15 -3.20
CA VAL A 186 6.97 -2.42 -2.49
C VAL A 186 7.12 -2.18 -1.00
N THR A 187 6.30 -2.87 -0.20
CA THR A 187 6.43 -2.90 1.26
C THR A 187 6.79 -4.29 1.77
N HIS A 188 7.94 -4.36 2.45
CA HIS A 188 8.41 -5.57 3.13
C HIS A 188 8.08 -5.54 4.62
N ARG A 189 6.86 -5.96 4.99
CA ARG A 189 6.40 -5.96 6.40
C ARG A 189 7.25 -6.90 7.26
N GLU A 190 7.85 -6.46 8.36
CA GLU A 190 8.79 -7.27 9.19
C GLU A 190 10.16 -7.50 8.52
N SER A 191 10.69 -6.55 7.74
CA SER A 191 12.05 -6.66 7.17
C SER A 191 13.13 -6.51 8.24
N ALA A 192 12.79 -5.89 9.37
CA ALA A 192 13.65 -5.78 10.54
C ALA A 192 14.05 -7.15 11.13
N ASP A 193 13.24 -8.18 10.88
CA ASP A 193 13.47 -9.55 11.39
C ASP A 193 14.38 -10.38 10.46
N TRP A 194 14.79 -9.82 9.31
CA TRP A 194 15.63 -10.56 8.37
C TRP A 194 17.05 -10.77 8.90
N PRO A 195 17.67 -11.93 8.59
CA PRO A 195 19.04 -12.18 8.97
C PRO A 195 19.95 -11.11 8.37
N ARG A 196 20.84 -10.56 9.20
CA ARG A 196 21.89 -9.65 8.71
C ARG A 196 22.91 -10.50 7.97
N ARG A 197 23.18 -10.16 6.71
CA ARG A 197 24.22 -10.81 5.92
C ARG A 197 25.55 -10.64 6.67
N PRO A 198 26.32 -11.71 6.94
CA PRO A 198 27.69 -11.54 7.43
C PRO A 198 28.47 -10.75 6.37
N ALA A 199 29.32 -9.82 6.81
CA ALA A 199 30.17 -9.06 5.90
C ALA A 199 30.95 -10.04 5.01
N ARG A 200 30.92 -9.84 3.68
CA ARG A 200 31.81 -10.57 2.78
C ARG A 200 33.24 -10.17 3.17
N VAL A 201 34.01 -11.16 3.64
CA VAL A 201 35.45 -11.02 3.93
C VAL A 201 36.21 -10.93 2.61
#